data_AF-A0A7J2V9Z9-F1
#
_entry.id   AF-A0A7J2V9Z9-F1
#
_cell.length_a   1.000
_cell.length_b   1.000
_cell.length_c   1.000
_cell.angle_alpha   90.00
_cell.angle_beta   90.00
_cell.angle_gamma   90.00
#
_symmetry.space_group_name_H-M   'P 1'
#
loop_
_entity.id
_entity.type
_entity.pdbx_description
1 polymer ?
#
loop_
_entity_poly.entity_id
_entity_poly.type
_entity_poly.pdbx_seq_one_letter_code
_entity_poly.pdbx_strand_id
1 'polypeptide(L)'
;MSELSVLKERLRDYLSRTIPGNLELYNVYCLLQYRVECLSLLLTKPSRLYHIVLRHQGGDINSADLAFSIAFLSPLSIILGNPGLVRELLDLVKSGRDDEFLEVVVKNLKHGETRGGEA
;
A
#
# COMPACT_ATOMS: atom_id res chain seq x y z
N MET A 1 15.49 -11.87 6.49
CA MET A 1 14.63 -10.73 6.11
C MET A 1 13.19 -11.22 6.12
N SER A 2 12.25 -10.48 6.72
CA SER A 2 10.83 -10.88 6.72
C SER A 2 10.22 -10.73 5.32
N GLU A 3 9.22 -11.54 4.96
CA GLU A 3 8.54 -11.46 3.65
C GLU A 3 8.04 -10.03 3.35
N LEU A 4 7.52 -9.34 4.39
CA LEU A 4 7.08 -7.96 4.29
C LEU A 4 8.22 -6.97 3.98
N SER A 5 9.45 -7.23 4.43
CA SER A 5 10.59 -6.39 4.09
C SER A 5 10.95 -6.50 2.61
N VAL A 6 10.88 -7.70 2.03
CA VAL A 6 11.08 -7.92 0.59
C VAL A 6 9.96 -7.25 -0.22
N LEU A 7 8.71 -7.38 0.22
CA LEU A 7 7.58 -6.70 -0.40
C LEU A 7 7.75 -5.17 -0.37
N LYS A 8 8.19 -4.62 0.77
CA LYS A 8 8.45 -3.18 0.92
C LYS A 8 9.47 -2.68 -0.11
N GLU A 9 10.58 -3.40 -0.28
CA GLU A 9 11.60 -3.02 -1.27
C GLU A 9 11.06 -3.12 -2.70
N ARG A 10 10.34 -4.20 -3.05
CA ARG A 10 9.70 -4.34 -4.37
C ARG A 10 8.71 -3.20 -4.66
N LEU A 11 7.94 -2.77 -3.67
CA LEU A 11 7.04 -1.62 -3.79
C LEU A 11 7.79 -0.32 -4.03
N ARG A 12 8.87 -0.08 -3.27
CA ARG A 12 9.71 1.10 -3.43
C ARG A 12 10.31 1.17 -4.83
N ASP A 13 10.86 0.06 -5.31
CA ASP A 13 11.45 -0.06 -6.65
C ASP A 13 10.41 0.15 -7.75
N TYR A 14 9.21 -0.42 -7.59
CA TYR A 14 8.13 -0.21 -8.55
C TYR A 14 7.71 1.26 -8.61
N LEU A 15 7.40 1.86 -7.45
CA LEU A 15 6.89 3.23 -7.37
C LEU A 15 7.89 4.27 -7.86
N SER A 16 9.17 4.11 -7.53
CA SER A 16 10.24 5.00 -8.00
C SER A 16 10.36 5.03 -9.53
N ARG A 17 10.00 3.95 -10.22
CA ARG A 17 10.03 3.85 -11.68
C ARG A 17 8.74 4.35 -12.34
N THR A 18 7.59 4.11 -11.72
CA THR A 18 6.29 4.38 -12.34
C THR A 18 5.72 5.75 -12.01
N ILE A 19 5.98 6.26 -10.80
CA ILE A 19 5.44 7.56 -10.35
C ILE A 19 6.51 8.31 -9.52
N PRO A 20 7.55 8.85 -10.17
CA PRO A 20 8.64 9.55 -9.48
C PRO A 20 8.12 10.76 -8.67
N GLY A 21 8.65 10.96 -7.45
CA GLY A 21 8.33 12.11 -6.61
C GLY A 21 7.06 11.96 -5.75
N ASN A 22 6.15 11.05 -6.10
CA ASN A 22 4.89 10.88 -5.38
C ASN A 22 5.10 10.21 -4.01
N LEU A 23 5.98 9.21 -3.95
CA LEU A 23 6.32 8.56 -2.69
C LEU A 23 7.05 9.52 -1.75
N GLU A 24 7.92 10.38 -2.28
CA GLU A 24 8.64 11.41 -1.54
C GLU A 24 7.66 12.43 -0.94
N LEU A 25 6.69 12.89 -1.72
CA LEU A 25 5.64 13.81 -1.25
C LEU A 25 4.86 13.19 -0.08
N TYR A 26 4.34 11.97 -0.24
CA TYR A 26 3.61 11.32 0.85
C TYR A 26 4.51 11.06 2.05
N ASN A 27 5.78 10.69 1.84
CA ASN A 27 6.74 10.46 2.93
C ASN A 27 6.92 11.69 3.80
N VAL A 28 6.90 12.91 3.25
CA VAL A 28 6.92 14.14 4.05
C VAL A 28 5.76 14.15 5.06
N TYR A 29 4.53 13.86 4.61
CA TYR A 29 3.37 13.81 5.51
C TYR A 29 3.45 12.67 6.54
N CYS A 30 3.87 11.47 6.10
CA CYS A 30 4.03 10.32 6.97
C CYS A 30 5.07 10.56 8.08
N LEU A 31 6.21 11.17 7.73
CA LEU A 31 7.27 11.53 8.67
C LEU A 31 6.87 12.64 9.63
N LEU A 32 6.16 13.67 9.16
CA LEU A 32 5.70 14.76 10.01
C LEU A 32 4.72 14.27 11.09
N GLN A 33 3.80 13.37 10.72
CA GLN A 33 2.74 12.95 11.62
C GLN A 33 3.05 11.72 12.47
N TYR A 34 3.71 10.71 11.90
CA TYR A 34 3.94 9.44 12.58
C TYR A 34 5.42 9.08 12.71
N ARG A 35 6.35 9.91 12.21
CA ARG A 35 7.81 9.65 12.22
C ARG A 35 8.18 8.33 11.53
N VAL A 36 7.35 7.88 10.58
CA VAL A 36 7.51 6.61 9.86
C VAL A 36 7.26 6.86 8.37
N GLU A 37 8.02 6.17 7.49
CA GLU A 37 7.82 6.24 6.04
C GLU A 37 6.49 5.61 5.61
N CYS A 38 5.91 6.07 4.50
CA CYS A 38 4.60 5.61 4.07
C CYS A 38 4.53 4.13 3.74
N LEU A 39 5.56 3.53 3.14
CA LEU A 39 5.55 2.09 2.86
C LEU A 39 5.64 1.25 4.15
N SER A 40 6.36 1.73 5.16
CA SER A 40 6.33 1.10 6.48
C SER A 40 4.94 1.23 7.10
N LEU A 41 4.29 2.40 6.96
CA LEU A 41 2.96 2.65 7.49
C LEU A 41 1.90 1.79 6.77
N LEU A 42 2.01 1.63 5.45
CA LEU A 42 1.17 0.75 4.64
C LEU A 42 1.23 -0.70 5.13
N LEU A 43 2.41 -1.18 5.52
CA LEU A 43 2.64 -2.57 5.95
C LEU A 43 2.57 -2.76 7.48
N THR A 44 2.05 -1.78 8.22
CA THR A 44 1.87 -1.88 9.67
C THR A 44 0.54 -1.30 10.16
N LYS A 45 0.16 -0.12 9.69
CA LYS A 45 -1.08 0.61 10.02
C LYS A 45 -1.63 1.34 8.79
N PRO A 46 -2.12 0.62 7.76
CA PRO A 46 -2.53 1.21 6.49
C PRO A 46 -3.71 2.20 6.64
N SER A 47 -4.63 2.00 7.59
CA SER A 47 -5.70 2.97 7.90
C SER A 47 -5.16 4.36 8.26
N ARG A 48 -4.01 4.43 8.96
CA ARG A 48 -3.36 5.71 9.29
C ARG A 48 -2.78 6.39 8.06
N LEU A 49 -2.23 5.62 7.13
CA LEU A 49 -1.77 6.15 5.85
C LEU A 49 -2.95 6.70 5.04
N TYR A 50 -4.06 5.97 4.98
CA TYR A 50 -5.27 6.46 4.32
C TYR A 50 -5.78 7.75 4.96
N HIS A 51 -5.77 7.86 6.28
CA HIS A 51 -6.15 9.11 6.96
C HIS A 51 -5.21 10.30 6.66
N ILE A 52 -3.94 10.05 6.30
CA ILE A 52 -3.06 11.11 5.77
C ILE A 52 -3.56 11.53 4.39
N VAL A 53 -3.79 10.57 3.50
CA VAL A 53 -4.26 10.85 2.13
C VAL A 53 -5.60 11.58 2.17
N LEU A 54 -6.55 11.14 2.99
CA LEU A 54 -7.86 11.78 3.16
C LEU A 54 -7.73 13.25 3.56
N ARG A 55 -6.87 13.57 4.53
CA ARG A 55 -6.64 14.97 4.94
C ARG A 55 -5.92 15.77 3.87
N HIS A 56 -4.99 15.17 3.14
CA HIS A 56 -4.34 15.82 2.01
C HIS A 56 -5.35 16.20 0.91
N GLN A 57 -6.37 15.36 0.70
CA GLN A 57 -7.48 15.62 -0.22
C GLN A 57 -8.61 16.50 0.38
N GLY A 58 -8.34 17.22 1.47
CA GLY A 58 -9.34 18.11 2.10
C GLY A 58 -10.54 17.39 2.71
N GLY A 59 -10.44 16.09 2.98
CA GLY A 59 -11.53 15.28 3.51
C GLY A 59 -12.47 14.69 2.45
N ASP A 60 -12.21 14.88 1.15
CA ASP A 60 -13.02 14.24 0.11
C ASP A 60 -12.69 12.73 0.00
N ILE A 61 -13.67 11.91 0.38
CA ILE A 61 -13.54 10.45 0.41
C ILE A 61 -13.31 9.90 -0.99
N ASN A 62 -13.98 10.42 -2.02
CA ASN A 62 -13.86 9.89 -3.37
C ASN A 62 -12.46 10.15 -3.95
N SER A 63 -11.94 11.37 -3.78
CA SER A 63 -10.56 11.69 -4.16
C SER A 63 -9.54 10.90 -3.35
N ALA A 64 -9.78 10.69 -2.05
CA ALA A 64 -8.90 9.90 -1.20
C ALA A 64 -8.86 8.42 -1.62
N ASP A 65 -10.02 7.82 -1.88
CA ASP A 65 -10.16 6.45 -2.36
C ASP A 65 -9.41 6.25 -3.68
N LEU A 66 -9.62 7.16 -4.63
CA LEU A 66 -8.95 7.12 -5.93
C LEU A 66 -7.44 7.29 -5.78
N ALA A 67 -6.99 8.31 -5.05
CA ALA A 67 -5.58 8.58 -4.84
C ALA A 67 -4.87 7.43 -4.14
N PHE A 68 -5.48 6.88 -3.08
CA PHE A 68 -4.92 5.77 -2.32
C PHE A 68 -4.85 4.48 -3.15
N SER A 69 -5.90 4.22 -3.94
CA SER A 69 -5.94 3.08 -4.85
C SER A 69 -4.82 3.16 -5.88
N ILE A 70 -4.66 4.31 -6.54
CA ILE A 70 -3.63 4.48 -7.57
C ILE A 70 -2.22 4.47 -6.97
N ALA A 71 -2.00 5.19 -5.87
CA ALA A 71 -0.65 5.40 -5.33
C ALA A 71 -0.11 4.20 -4.54
N PHE A 72 -0.97 3.40 -3.92
CA PHE A 72 -0.53 2.33 -3.01
C PHE A 72 -1.13 0.96 -3.35
N LEU A 73 -2.46 0.85 -3.48
CA LEU A 73 -3.11 -0.46 -3.58
C LEU A 73 -2.94 -1.13 -4.94
N SER A 74 -3.03 -0.38 -6.04
CA SER A 74 -2.82 -0.90 -7.38
C SER A 74 -1.40 -1.46 -7.55
N PRO A 75 -0.32 -0.71 -7.24
CA PRO A 75 1.05 -1.25 -7.22
C PRO A 75 1.20 -2.51 -6.36
N LEU A 76 0.64 -2.49 -5.15
CA LEU A 76 0.65 -3.64 -4.24
C LEU A 76 -0.04 -4.86 -4.87
N SER A 77 -1.25 -4.70 -5.42
CA SER A 77 -2.02 -5.76 -6.04
C SER A 77 -1.32 -6.38 -7.26
N ILE A 78 -0.62 -5.54 -8.05
CA ILE A 78 0.20 -5.97 -9.19
C ILE A 78 1.39 -6.81 -8.72
N ILE A 79 2.12 -6.33 -7.71
CA ILE A 79 3.28 -7.05 -7.15
C ILE A 79 2.87 -8.38 -6.52
N LEU A 80 1.68 -8.44 -5.91
CA LEU A 80 1.08 -9.66 -5.37
C LEU A 80 0.48 -10.59 -6.45
N GLY A 81 0.45 -10.17 -7.72
CA GLY A 81 -0.10 -10.96 -8.82
C GLY A 81 -1.62 -11.12 -8.78
N ASN A 82 -2.34 -10.26 -8.06
CA ASN A 82 -3.79 -10.31 -7.93
C ASN A 82 -4.41 -8.90 -7.97
N PRO A 83 -4.60 -8.33 -9.17
CA PRO A 83 -5.17 -6.99 -9.35
C PRO A 83 -6.58 -6.82 -8.78
N GLY A 84 -7.32 -7.92 -8.58
CA GLY A 84 -8.68 -7.90 -8.02
C GLY A 84 -8.73 -7.48 -6.54
N LEU A 85 -7.59 -7.47 -5.84
CA LEU A 85 -7.53 -7.16 -4.41
C LEU A 85 -7.76 -5.69 -4.07
N VAL A 86 -7.63 -4.76 -5.03
CA VAL A 86 -7.64 -3.32 -4.73
C VAL A 86 -8.88 -2.91 -3.94
N ARG A 87 -10.05 -3.39 -4.34
CA ARG A 87 -11.32 -3.07 -3.67
C ARG A 87 -11.38 -3.62 -2.24
N GLU A 88 -11.03 -4.90 -2.07
CA GLU A 88 -11.02 -5.55 -0.75
C GLU A 88 -10.06 -4.83 0.21
N LEU A 89 -8.84 -4.55 -0.26
CA LEU A 89 -7.84 -3.84 0.51
C LEU A 89 -8.29 -2.43 0.86
N LEU A 90 -8.93 -1.72 -0.06
CA LEU A 90 -9.46 -0.37 0.21
C LEU A 90 -10.56 -0.41 1.29
N ASP A 91 -11.50 -1.36 1.20
CA ASP A 91 -12.59 -1.50 2.17
C ASP A 91 -12.06 -1.82 3.58
N LEU A 92 -11.02 -2.66 3.69
CA LEU A 92 -10.35 -2.97 4.96
C LEU A 92 -9.67 -1.74 5.57
N VAL A 93 -8.94 -0.98 4.75
CA VAL A 93 -8.23 0.24 5.19
C VAL A 93 -9.21 1.30 5.67
N LYS A 94 -10.30 1.53 4.94
CA LYS A 94 -11.34 2.50 5.30
C LYS A 94 -12.06 2.12 6.59
N SER A 95 -12.20 0.82 6.84
CA SER A 95 -12.85 0.30 8.05
C SER A 95 -11.89 0.21 9.25
N GLY A 96 -10.62 0.59 9.11
CA GLY A 96 -9.62 0.50 10.17
C GLY A 96 -9.16 -0.93 10.49
N ARG A 97 -9.46 -1.91 9.63
CA ARG A 97 -9.16 -3.34 9.80
C ARG A 97 -7.73 -3.64 9.34
N ASP A 98 -6.76 -3.00 9.99
CA ASP A 98 -5.34 -3.06 9.63
C ASP A 98 -4.77 -4.48 9.67
N ASP A 99 -5.11 -5.25 10.71
CA ASP A 99 -4.63 -6.64 10.83
C ASP A 99 -5.26 -7.51 9.72
N GLU A 100 -6.55 -7.27 9.46
CA GLU A 100 -7.35 -7.76 8.32
C GLU A 100 -6.59 -7.66 6.98
N PHE A 101 -6.18 -6.42 6.70
CA PHE A 101 -5.44 -6.06 5.51
C PHE A 101 -4.10 -6.81 5.40
N LEU A 102 -3.35 -6.90 6.50
CA LEU A 102 -2.04 -7.57 6.49
C LEU A 102 -2.17 -9.08 6.28
N GLU A 103 -3.22 -9.71 6.81
CA GLU A 103 -3.51 -11.12 6.54
C GLU A 103 -3.77 -11.37 5.05
N VAL A 104 -4.57 -10.52 4.39
CA VAL A 104 -4.81 -10.60 2.94
C VAL A 104 -3.51 -10.44 2.15
N VAL A 105 -2.66 -9.47 2.51
CA VAL A 105 -1.37 -9.25 1.86
C VAL A 105 -0.46 -10.48 2.01
N VAL A 106 -0.30 -11.01 3.22
CA VAL A 106 0.56 -12.19 3.50
C VAL A 106 0.04 -13.44 2.80
N LYS A 107 -1.28 -13.65 2.77
CA LYS A 107 -1.89 -14.78 2.05
C LYS A 107 -1.57 -14.75 0.56
N ASN A 108 -1.59 -13.58 -0.06
CA ASN A 108 -1.32 -13.43 -1.49
C ASN A 108 0.18 -13.43 -1.81
N LEU A 109 1.06 -13.03 -0.89
CA LEU A 109 2.51 -13.22 -1.04
C LEU A 109 2.86 -14.69 -1.27
N LYS A 110 2.31 -15.59 -0.46
CA LYS A 110 2.55 -17.05 -0.55
C LYS A 110 1.99 -17.68 -1.83
N HIS A 111 0.99 -17.08 -2.46
CA HIS A 111 0.42 -17.55 -3.73
C HIS A 111 1.17 -17.01 -4.96
N GLY A 112 1.88 -15.88 -4.84
CA GLY A 112 2.69 -15.33 -5.92
C GLY A 112 3.95 -16.14 -6.22
N GLU A 113 4.53 -16.79 -5.21
CA GLU A 113 5.76 -17.59 -5.34
C GLU A 113 5.56 -18.90 -6.12
N THR A 114 4.35 -19.48 -6.09
CA THR A 114 4.05 -20.73 -6.83
C THR A 114 3.84 -20.53 -8.33
N ARG A 115 3.71 -19.28 -8.80
CA ARG A 115 3.53 -18.95 -10.23
C ARG A 115 4.79 -18.42 -10.92
N GLY A 116 5.89 -18.20 -10.18
CA GLY A 116 7.15 -17.68 -10.71
C GLY A 116 8.19 -18.74 -11.11
N GLY A 117 7.83 -20.03 -11.07
CA GLY A 117 8.74 -21.16 -11.30
C GLY A 117 8.76 -21.73 -12.72
N GLU A 118 8.10 -21.08 -13.69
CA GLU A 118 8.11 -21.50 -15.10
C GLU A 118 8.47 -20.31 -15.99
N ALA A 119 9.76 -20.14 -16.24
CA ALA A 119 10.32 -19.42 -17.38
C ALA A 119 11.68 -20.03 -17.75
#